data_AF-A0A9P5NY33-F1
#
_entry.id   AF-A0A9P5NY33-F1
#
_cell.length_a   1.000
_cell.length_b   1.000
_cell.length_c   1.000
_cell.angle_alpha   90.00
_cell.angle_beta   90.00
_cell.angle_gamma   90.00
#
_symmetry.space_group_name_H-M   'P 1'
#
loop_
_entity.id
_entity.type
_entity.pdbx_description
1 polymer ?
#
loop_
_entity_poly.entity_id
_entity_poly.type
_entity_poly.pdbx_seq_one_letter_code
_entity_poly.pdbx_strand_id
1 'polypeptide(L)'
;MLDDTPRPPSAVQVTRITATTLPGGTPASGFTIFDRLYLRNGTFFMVTSDPSALPHLKFIISKPEDRGGGRNLDPTPREMQIVAPEQAKDVLGDHAAVIDGMNVILYDTNQFMAHYYHWWGEIVLGAMRVYSGLSLVPELQTPLPEVSRFILPHVGDDSWRDRAGVNGPLMRAGFPMASIERADFWKDLIALNQTFVFERAMIVSRTAAHQSPISNEWLKMISSTMNMTVPEHFWEPLREQLVTNTIGYLPVMDNAGVVVSYPKSSAPVVTYVSRQRTGRRLTDEDHEGLIAALRELEAEGICELKVAAMETLTFSQQIETVARSTIMVGVHGNGLTHQIWMPPSPRSAVLEIFYPKGYLHDYEILARNMGHKHYAVWNDTTMTYPPGQWFKGVEFGDRSKFHGSSIPVYGPTVAQVVRERLAMNVP
;
A
#
# COMPACT_ATOMS: atom_id res chain seq x y z
N MET A 1 -22.93 13.57 -48.30
CA MET A 1 -22.48 14.74 -47.54
C MET A 1 -21.53 14.22 -46.49
N LEU A 2 -20.24 14.48 -46.65
CA LEU A 2 -19.22 14.16 -45.66
C LEU A 2 -19.36 15.19 -44.54
N ASP A 3 -19.46 14.68 -43.31
CA ASP A 3 -19.64 15.48 -42.10
C ASP A 3 -18.33 16.21 -41.80
N ASP A 4 -18.28 17.49 -42.16
CA ASP A 4 -17.13 18.38 -42.11
C ASP A 4 -17.04 19.06 -40.73
N THR A 5 -17.24 18.27 -39.66
CA THR A 5 -17.08 18.78 -38.29
C THR A 5 -15.60 18.98 -38.00
N PRO A 6 -15.16 20.21 -37.63
CA PRO A 6 -13.77 20.46 -37.27
C PRO A 6 -13.41 19.58 -36.07
N ARG A 7 -12.38 18.73 -36.21
CA ARG A 7 -11.77 18.10 -35.04
C ARG A 7 -11.39 19.21 -34.06
N PRO A 8 -11.71 19.06 -32.75
CA PRO A 8 -11.23 20.01 -31.76
C PRO A 8 -9.70 20.11 -31.89
N PRO A 9 -9.11 21.31 -31.81
CA PRO A 9 -7.67 21.47 -31.89
C PRO A 9 -7.05 20.55 -30.82
N SER A 10 -6.17 19.64 -31.25
CA SER A 10 -5.38 18.84 -30.32
C SER A 10 -4.74 19.80 -29.34
N ALA A 11 -4.98 19.63 -28.03
CA ALA A 11 -4.32 20.42 -27.02
C ALA A 11 -2.82 20.42 -27.36
N VAL A 12 -2.25 21.60 -27.60
CA VAL A 12 -0.84 21.73 -27.94
C VAL A 12 -0.08 21.21 -26.72
N GLN A 13 0.44 19.98 -26.80
CA GLN A 13 1.27 19.42 -25.75
C GLN A 13 2.46 20.37 -25.56
N VAL A 14 2.60 20.92 -24.36
CA VAL A 14 3.69 21.85 -24.05
C VAL A 14 5.00 21.06 -24.02
N THR A 15 5.65 20.99 -25.18
CA THR A 15 6.94 20.32 -25.38
C THR A 15 8.13 21.18 -24.93
N ARG A 16 7.91 22.45 -24.61
CA ARG A 16 8.94 23.35 -24.08
C ARG A 16 9.37 22.91 -22.69
N ILE A 17 10.66 23.02 -22.39
CA ILE A 17 11.18 22.80 -21.04
C ILE A 17 10.80 23.98 -20.15
N THR A 18 10.19 23.67 -19.02
CA THR A 18 9.73 24.57 -17.96
C THR A 18 10.24 24.09 -16.61
N ALA A 19 10.08 24.91 -15.57
CA ALA A 19 10.43 24.51 -14.20
C ALA A 19 9.65 23.26 -13.76
N THR A 20 10.32 22.41 -12.97
CA THR A 20 9.76 21.30 -12.21
C THR A 20 9.16 21.85 -10.93
N THR A 21 7.94 21.42 -10.58
CA THR A 21 7.29 21.78 -9.32
C THR A 21 7.00 20.53 -8.49
N LEU A 22 6.89 20.71 -7.17
CA LEU A 22 6.53 19.64 -6.23
C LEU A 22 5.12 19.94 -5.71
N PRO A 23 4.06 19.46 -6.38
CA PRO A 23 2.69 19.71 -5.92
C PRO A 23 2.52 19.15 -4.51
N GLY A 24 2.07 20.00 -3.57
CA GLY A 24 1.96 19.63 -2.15
C GLY A 24 3.30 19.51 -1.40
N GLY A 25 4.42 19.93 -2.00
CA GLY A 25 5.75 19.90 -1.38
C GLY A 25 6.35 18.49 -1.30
N THR A 26 7.14 18.21 -0.26
CA THR A 26 7.77 16.90 -0.03
C THR A 26 7.38 16.32 1.32
N PRO A 27 6.12 15.86 1.44
CA PRO A 27 5.57 15.50 2.74
C PRO A 27 6.10 14.15 3.28
N ALA A 28 6.73 13.32 2.45
CA ALA A 28 7.36 12.07 2.85
C ALA A 28 8.63 11.75 2.05
N SER A 29 9.68 11.34 2.75
CA SER A 29 10.87 10.76 2.10
C SER A 29 10.50 9.49 1.32
N GLY A 30 11.11 9.32 0.16
CA GLY A 30 10.93 8.18 -0.74
C GLY A 30 9.59 8.11 -1.45
N PHE A 31 8.72 9.11 -1.29
CA PHE A 31 7.45 9.26 -2.00
C PHE A 31 7.32 10.73 -2.41
N THR A 32 7.86 11.10 -3.56
CA THR A 32 7.88 12.50 -4.01
C THR A 32 7.14 12.65 -5.32
N ILE A 33 6.18 13.57 -5.37
CA ILE A 33 5.42 13.91 -6.57
C ILE A 33 6.05 15.13 -7.22
N PHE A 34 6.16 15.08 -8.53
CA PHE A 34 6.69 16.10 -9.39
C PHE A 34 5.66 16.43 -10.45
N ASP A 35 5.48 17.71 -10.76
CA ASP A 35 5.03 18.11 -12.09
C ASP A 35 6.27 18.44 -12.91
N ARG A 36 6.25 18.05 -14.19
CA ARG A 36 7.35 18.34 -15.13
C ARG A 36 8.68 17.72 -14.68
N LEU A 37 8.69 16.41 -14.44
CA LEU A 37 9.92 15.64 -14.19
C LEU A 37 10.52 15.18 -15.52
N TYR A 38 11.78 15.53 -15.79
CA TYR A 38 12.42 15.19 -17.06
C TYR A 38 13.23 13.91 -16.95
N LEU A 39 13.31 13.18 -18.05
CA LEU A 39 14.13 11.99 -18.20
C LEU A 39 14.94 12.10 -19.50
N ARG A 40 16.26 11.92 -19.40
CA ARG A 40 17.14 11.83 -20.57
C ARG A 40 18.23 10.81 -20.29
N ASN A 41 18.44 9.87 -21.21
CA ASN A 41 19.46 8.82 -21.10
C ASN A 41 19.42 8.06 -19.76
N GLY A 42 18.21 7.82 -19.22
CA GLY A 42 17.99 7.07 -17.98
C GLY A 42 18.21 7.87 -16.69
N THR A 43 18.61 9.13 -16.78
CA THR A 43 18.78 10.04 -15.65
C THR A 43 17.59 10.98 -15.52
N PHE A 44 17.09 11.17 -14.30
CA PHE A 44 16.07 12.17 -14.02
C PHE A 44 16.66 13.57 -13.88
N PHE A 45 15.91 14.58 -14.32
CA PHE A 45 16.30 15.97 -14.17
C PHE A 45 15.16 16.80 -13.58
N MET A 46 15.51 17.62 -12.58
CA MET A 46 14.65 18.68 -12.05
C MET A 46 15.16 20.03 -12.53
N VAL A 47 14.29 20.82 -13.16
CA VAL A 47 14.62 22.16 -13.63
C VAL A 47 14.11 23.18 -12.61
N THR A 48 14.98 23.90 -11.93
CA THR A 48 14.57 24.92 -10.95
C THR A 48 15.57 26.06 -10.85
N SER A 49 15.07 27.28 -10.67
CA SER A 49 15.88 28.45 -10.33
C SER A 49 16.26 28.50 -8.84
N ASP A 50 15.62 27.69 -8.00
CA ASP A 50 15.89 27.59 -6.57
C ASP A 50 16.13 26.13 -6.15
N PRO A 51 17.37 25.63 -6.29
CA PRO A 51 17.75 24.30 -5.82
C PRO A 51 17.62 24.14 -4.29
N SER A 52 17.63 25.23 -3.52
CA SER A 52 17.61 25.17 -2.06
C SER A 52 16.22 24.84 -1.49
N ALA A 53 15.17 25.08 -2.27
CA ALA A 53 13.80 24.68 -1.96
C ALA A 53 13.53 23.18 -2.13
N LEU A 54 14.43 22.43 -2.79
CA LEU A 54 14.29 21.00 -3.00
C LEU A 54 14.89 20.22 -1.81
N PRO A 55 14.29 19.09 -1.39
CA PRO A 55 14.92 18.23 -0.41
C PRO A 55 16.18 17.62 -1.01
N HIS A 56 17.12 17.23 -0.14
CA HIS A 56 18.31 16.51 -0.57
C HIS A 56 17.93 15.23 -1.33
N LEU A 57 18.60 14.95 -2.47
CA LEU A 57 18.21 13.87 -3.40
C LEU A 57 18.07 12.49 -2.75
N LYS A 58 18.87 12.19 -1.71
CA LYS A 58 18.79 10.96 -0.92
C LYS A 58 17.41 10.71 -0.27
N PHE A 59 16.60 11.75 -0.10
CA PHE A 59 15.23 11.65 0.39
C PHE A 59 14.21 11.45 -0.72
N ILE A 60 14.61 11.50 -2.00
CA ILE A 60 13.74 11.30 -3.17
C ILE A 60 14.00 9.93 -3.80
N ILE A 61 15.26 9.64 -4.11
CA ILE A 61 15.69 8.52 -4.94
C ILE A 61 17.00 7.93 -4.40
N SER A 62 17.31 6.70 -4.82
CA SER A 62 18.51 5.98 -4.45
C SER A 62 19.13 5.29 -5.66
N LYS A 63 20.36 4.80 -5.52
CA LYS A 63 20.90 3.83 -6.49
C LYS A 63 19.95 2.63 -6.59
N PRO A 64 19.73 2.09 -7.80
CA PRO A 64 18.87 0.93 -8.01
C PRO A 64 19.62 -0.38 -7.67
N GLU A 65 20.01 -0.51 -6.41
CA GLU A 65 20.71 -1.68 -5.88
C GLU A 65 19.98 -2.21 -4.64
N ASP A 66 20.11 -3.53 -4.42
CA ASP A 66 19.53 -4.18 -3.25
C ASP A 66 20.03 -3.56 -1.94
N ARG A 67 19.14 -3.45 -0.95
CA ARG A 67 19.47 -2.99 0.40
C ARG A 67 20.19 -4.08 1.20
N GLY A 68 21.03 -3.66 2.14
CA GLY A 68 21.75 -4.53 3.08
C GLY A 68 23.28 -4.45 2.93
N GLY A 69 23.99 -4.94 3.95
CA GLY A 69 25.46 -5.06 3.94
C GLY A 69 26.25 -3.75 4.07
N GLY A 70 25.68 -2.70 4.67
CA GLY A 70 26.39 -1.43 4.93
C GLY A 70 26.74 -0.61 3.68
N ARG A 71 26.13 -0.91 2.54
CA ARG A 71 26.37 -0.21 1.27
C ARG A 71 25.82 1.22 1.30
N ASN A 72 26.56 2.15 0.68
CA ASN A 72 26.06 3.50 0.43
C ASN A 72 25.23 3.55 -0.86
N LEU A 73 23.91 3.68 -0.67
CA LEU A 73 22.91 3.73 -1.73
C LEU A 73 22.43 5.15 -2.05
N ASP A 74 23.11 6.18 -1.53
CA ASP A 74 22.83 7.57 -1.87
C ASP A 74 22.91 7.77 -3.39
N PRO A 75 21.98 8.55 -3.97
CA PRO A 75 21.92 8.75 -5.41
C PRO A 75 23.13 9.55 -5.90
N THR A 76 23.50 9.31 -7.15
CA THR A 76 24.54 10.04 -7.86
C THR A 76 23.93 10.83 -9.02
N PRO A 77 24.70 11.67 -9.73
CA PRO A 77 24.25 12.30 -10.97
C PRO A 77 23.78 11.31 -12.06
N ARG A 78 24.00 10.00 -11.91
CA ARG A 78 23.44 8.99 -12.83
C ARG A 78 21.95 8.77 -12.62
N GLU A 79 21.47 8.88 -11.38
CA GLU A 79 20.06 8.67 -11.03
C GLU A 79 19.26 9.97 -11.20
N MET A 80 19.78 11.09 -10.67
CA MET A 80 19.08 12.37 -10.71
C MET A 80 20.02 13.58 -10.66
N GLN A 81 19.69 14.63 -11.42
CA GLN A 81 20.40 15.91 -11.44
C GLN A 81 19.43 17.09 -11.31
N ILE A 82 19.94 18.20 -10.77
CA ILE A 82 19.24 19.49 -10.72
C ILE A 82 19.91 20.41 -11.74
N VAL A 83 19.12 21.08 -12.57
CA VAL A 83 19.60 21.95 -13.64
C VAL A 83 18.93 23.31 -13.52
N ALA A 84 19.71 24.38 -13.67
CA ALA A 84 19.18 25.73 -13.72
C ALA A 84 18.41 25.95 -15.04
N PRO A 85 17.33 26.78 -15.08
CA PRO A 85 16.54 26.99 -16.29
C PRO A 85 17.37 27.44 -17.50
N GLU A 86 18.43 28.22 -17.28
CA GLU A 86 19.31 28.74 -18.33
C GLU A 86 20.17 27.65 -18.95
N GLN A 87 20.49 26.60 -18.19
CA GLN A 87 21.28 25.44 -18.63
C GLN A 87 20.41 24.30 -19.15
N ALA A 88 19.09 24.35 -18.90
CA ALA A 88 18.17 23.25 -19.21
C ALA A 88 18.17 22.92 -20.70
N LYS A 89 18.28 23.93 -21.58
CA LYS A 89 18.33 23.74 -23.03
C LYS A 89 19.56 22.92 -23.47
N ASP A 90 20.73 23.20 -22.91
CA ASP A 90 21.97 22.51 -23.27
C ASP A 90 21.94 21.04 -22.80
N VAL A 91 21.33 20.79 -21.63
CA VAL A 91 21.26 19.46 -21.00
C VAL A 91 20.09 18.62 -21.53
N LEU A 92 18.95 19.23 -21.84
CA LEU A 92 17.69 18.56 -22.17
C LEU A 92 17.22 18.81 -23.61
N GLY A 93 17.91 19.66 -24.39
CA GLY A 93 17.55 19.97 -25.77
C GLY A 93 16.45 21.02 -25.90
N ASP A 94 15.88 21.17 -27.10
CA ASP A 94 14.85 22.17 -27.39
C ASP A 94 13.42 21.71 -27.02
N HIS A 95 13.20 20.39 -27.02
CA HIS A 95 11.88 19.79 -26.88
C HIS A 95 11.94 18.53 -26.02
N ALA A 96 10.88 18.31 -25.24
CA ALA A 96 10.65 17.07 -24.53
C ALA A 96 9.37 16.39 -25.05
N ALA A 97 9.46 15.08 -25.32
CA ALA A 97 8.29 14.26 -25.59
C ALA A 97 7.49 14.08 -24.28
N VAL A 98 6.19 14.35 -24.33
CA VAL A 98 5.34 14.34 -23.13
C VAL A 98 4.87 12.91 -22.84
N ILE A 99 5.05 12.48 -21.59
CA ILE A 99 4.38 11.33 -21.00
C ILE A 99 3.32 11.90 -20.06
N ASP A 100 2.06 11.80 -20.47
CA ASP A 100 0.92 12.42 -19.80
C ASP A 100 0.40 11.59 -18.62
N GLY A 101 -0.54 12.18 -17.88
CA GLY A 101 -1.24 11.53 -16.78
C GLY A 101 -0.41 11.36 -15.50
N MET A 102 -0.97 10.64 -14.54
CA MET A 102 -0.32 10.35 -13.26
C MET A 102 0.53 9.08 -13.38
N ASN A 103 1.85 9.23 -13.29
CA ASN A 103 2.81 8.14 -13.41
C ASN A 103 3.39 7.78 -12.04
N VAL A 104 3.35 6.51 -11.64
CA VAL A 104 3.97 6.02 -10.40
C VAL A 104 5.22 5.22 -10.77
N ILE A 105 6.40 5.77 -10.51
CA ILE A 105 7.69 5.19 -10.83
C ILE A 105 8.24 4.46 -9.61
N LEU A 106 8.20 3.13 -9.65
CA LEU A 106 8.72 2.25 -8.61
C LEU A 106 10.20 1.99 -8.88
N TYR A 107 11.08 2.78 -8.26
CA TYR A 107 12.50 2.84 -8.60
C TYR A 107 13.37 1.77 -7.91
N ASP A 108 12.78 0.92 -7.08
CA ASP A 108 13.52 -0.15 -6.40
C ASP A 108 13.80 -1.36 -7.33
N THR A 109 14.73 -2.21 -6.92
CA THR A 109 15.03 -3.50 -7.56
C THR A 109 13.98 -4.57 -7.21
N ASN A 110 14.17 -5.78 -7.75
CA ASN A 110 13.32 -6.94 -7.46
C ASN A 110 13.29 -7.37 -5.97
N GLN A 111 14.22 -6.90 -5.12
CA GLN A 111 14.44 -7.43 -3.77
C GLN A 111 13.17 -7.56 -2.91
N PHE A 112 12.24 -6.61 -3.03
CA PHE A 112 11.01 -6.58 -2.21
C PHE A 112 9.71 -6.56 -3.04
N MET A 113 9.77 -6.56 -4.37
CA MET A 113 8.58 -6.42 -5.22
C MET A 113 7.69 -7.67 -5.20
N ALA A 114 8.31 -8.86 -5.16
CA ALA A 114 7.66 -10.16 -5.25
C ALA A 114 6.93 -10.62 -3.96
N HIS A 115 6.45 -9.68 -3.14
CA HIS A 115 5.90 -9.98 -1.82
C HIS A 115 4.64 -9.15 -1.54
N TYR A 116 3.53 -9.85 -1.28
CA TYR A 116 2.20 -9.21 -1.17
C TYR A 116 2.17 -8.02 -0.21
N TYR A 117 2.69 -8.20 1.01
CA TYR A 117 2.76 -7.12 2.00
C TYR A 117 3.62 -5.94 1.54
N HIS A 118 4.77 -6.19 0.91
CA HIS A 118 5.68 -5.10 0.50
C HIS A 118 5.08 -4.31 -0.66
N TRP A 119 4.44 -5.00 -1.60
CA TRP A 119 3.76 -4.36 -2.73
C TRP A 119 2.55 -3.54 -2.27
N TRP A 120 1.55 -4.18 -1.64
CA TRP A 120 0.29 -3.52 -1.31
C TRP A 120 0.34 -2.73 -0.01
N GLY A 121 0.94 -3.31 1.04
CA GLY A 121 0.98 -2.72 2.37
C GLY A 121 2.03 -1.62 2.55
N GLU A 122 3.01 -1.52 1.65
CA GLU A 122 4.01 -0.46 1.73
C GLU A 122 4.08 0.42 0.48
N ILE A 123 4.30 -0.16 -0.70
CA ILE A 123 4.52 0.59 -1.93
C ILE A 123 3.23 1.28 -2.39
N VAL A 124 2.18 0.50 -2.66
CA VAL A 124 0.91 1.05 -3.17
C VAL A 124 0.21 1.87 -2.09
N LEU A 125 0.10 1.35 -0.85
CA LEU A 125 -0.52 2.11 0.23
C LEU A 125 0.20 3.44 0.51
N GLY A 126 1.54 3.44 0.56
CA GLY A 126 2.32 4.67 0.73
C GLY A 126 2.12 5.65 -0.43
N ALA A 127 2.16 5.16 -1.68
CA ALA A 127 1.90 5.99 -2.86
C ALA A 127 0.50 6.60 -2.83
N MET A 128 -0.53 5.82 -2.48
CA MET A 128 -1.90 6.34 -2.42
C MET A 128 -2.12 7.33 -1.28
N ARG A 129 -1.46 7.14 -0.13
CA ARG A 129 -1.45 8.16 0.94
C ARG A 129 -0.89 9.48 0.44
N VAL A 130 0.29 9.49 -0.18
CA VAL A 130 0.90 10.73 -0.68
C VAL A 130 0.07 11.35 -1.79
N TYR A 131 -0.43 10.55 -2.73
CA TYR A 131 -1.22 11.05 -3.85
C TYR A 131 -2.55 11.65 -3.40
N SER A 132 -3.29 10.96 -2.53
CA SER A 132 -4.55 11.48 -1.98
C SER A 132 -4.38 12.78 -1.20
N GLY A 133 -3.21 13.02 -0.58
CA GLY A 133 -2.88 14.28 0.07
C GLY A 133 -2.97 15.49 -0.87
N LEU A 134 -2.77 15.31 -2.18
CA LEU A 134 -2.93 16.38 -3.17
C LEU A 134 -4.36 16.93 -3.23
N SER A 135 -5.37 16.15 -2.83
CA SER A 135 -6.76 16.62 -2.78
C SER A 135 -7.00 17.69 -1.70
N LEU A 136 -6.05 17.86 -0.78
CA LEU A 136 -6.08 18.89 0.27
C LEU A 136 -5.32 20.16 -0.12
N VAL A 137 -4.65 20.17 -1.28
CA VAL A 137 -3.92 21.34 -1.80
C VAL A 137 -4.95 22.26 -2.49
N PRO A 138 -5.19 23.49 -2.00
CA PRO A 138 -6.29 24.34 -2.47
C PRO A 138 -6.28 24.63 -3.98
N GLU A 139 -5.09 24.66 -4.59
CA GLU A 139 -4.90 24.99 -6.00
C GLU A 139 -5.15 23.79 -6.94
N LEU A 140 -5.29 22.58 -6.40
CA LEU A 140 -5.47 21.36 -7.19
C LEU A 140 -6.94 20.95 -7.30
N GLN A 141 -7.35 20.64 -8.52
CA GLN A 141 -8.72 20.21 -8.80
C GLN A 141 -8.96 18.77 -8.31
N THR A 142 -10.13 18.55 -7.72
CA THR A 142 -10.63 17.23 -7.30
C THR A 142 -11.88 16.84 -8.12
N PRO A 143 -12.16 15.54 -8.33
CA PRO A 143 -11.36 14.38 -7.92
C PRO A 143 -10.00 14.34 -8.63
N LEU A 144 -8.99 13.78 -7.97
CA LEU A 144 -7.68 13.60 -8.59
C LEU A 144 -7.78 12.62 -9.77
N PRO A 145 -7.01 12.81 -10.86
CA PRO A 145 -6.97 11.86 -11.96
C PRO A 145 -6.56 10.45 -11.50
N GLU A 146 -7.04 9.42 -12.20
CA GLU A 146 -6.56 8.05 -11.94
C GLU A 146 -5.08 7.88 -12.29
N VAL A 147 -4.42 6.94 -11.61
CA VAL A 147 -3.05 6.53 -11.98
C VAL A 147 -3.09 5.94 -13.38
N SER A 148 -2.34 6.55 -14.30
CA SER A 148 -2.30 6.15 -15.70
C SER A 148 -1.29 5.03 -15.93
N ARG A 149 -0.21 4.99 -15.12
CA ARG A 149 0.90 4.07 -15.35
C ARG A 149 1.68 3.78 -14.08
N PHE A 150 2.01 2.51 -13.88
CA PHE A 150 3.07 2.08 -12.96
C PHE A 150 4.29 1.71 -13.78
N ILE A 151 5.45 2.29 -13.46
CA ILE A 151 6.70 2.08 -14.19
C ILE A 151 7.70 1.41 -13.24
N LEU A 152 8.29 0.31 -13.66
CA LEU A 152 9.28 -0.47 -12.90
C LEU A 152 10.62 -0.52 -13.68
N PRO A 153 11.44 0.55 -13.64
CA PRO A 153 12.64 0.67 -14.47
C PRO A 153 13.66 -0.46 -14.29
N HIS A 154 13.67 -1.09 -13.12
CA HIS A 154 14.68 -2.05 -12.69
C HIS A 154 14.12 -3.48 -12.50
N VAL A 155 12.91 -3.73 -13.01
CA VAL A 155 12.27 -5.05 -13.01
C VAL A 155 12.11 -5.51 -14.46
N GLY A 156 12.87 -6.51 -14.87
CA GLY A 156 12.94 -6.95 -16.28
C GLY A 156 11.90 -7.96 -16.72
N ASP A 157 11.25 -8.65 -15.79
CA ASP A 157 10.37 -9.79 -16.03
C ASP A 157 9.12 -9.71 -15.14
N ASP A 158 8.43 -10.82 -14.94
CA ASP A 158 7.26 -10.91 -14.07
C ASP A 158 7.60 -11.09 -12.57
N SER A 159 8.86 -10.87 -12.16
CA SER A 159 9.30 -11.07 -10.77
C SER A 159 8.66 -10.12 -9.75
N TRP A 160 7.94 -9.08 -10.16
CA TRP A 160 7.13 -8.28 -9.24
C TRP A 160 5.85 -9.01 -8.77
N ARG A 161 5.43 -10.07 -9.49
CA ARG A 161 4.31 -10.90 -9.09
C ARG A 161 4.73 -11.75 -7.90
N ASP A 162 3.95 -11.69 -6.84
CA ASP A 162 4.23 -12.43 -5.62
C ASP A 162 3.94 -13.92 -5.76
N ARG A 163 4.55 -14.72 -4.88
CA ARG A 163 4.37 -16.17 -4.86
C ARG A 163 2.93 -16.63 -4.62
N ALA A 164 2.11 -15.85 -3.90
CA ALA A 164 0.70 -16.19 -3.68
C ALA A 164 -0.17 -15.86 -4.91
N GLY A 165 0.37 -15.12 -5.89
CA GLY A 165 -0.30 -14.83 -7.15
C GLY A 165 -1.38 -13.76 -7.06
N VAL A 166 -1.35 -12.90 -6.04
CA VAL A 166 -2.41 -11.91 -5.77
C VAL A 166 -2.07 -10.51 -6.30
N ASN A 167 -0.80 -10.11 -6.34
CA ASN A 167 -0.36 -8.78 -6.79
C ASN A 167 -0.92 -8.45 -8.18
N GLY A 168 -0.76 -9.38 -9.12
CA GLY A 168 -1.18 -9.21 -10.51
C GLY A 168 -2.68 -8.95 -10.65
N PRO A 169 -3.54 -9.90 -10.25
CA PRO A 169 -4.99 -9.72 -10.27
C PRO A 169 -5.46 -8.48 -9.51
N LEU A 170 -4.92 -8.20 -8.32
CA LEU A 170 -5.27 -7.01 -7.54
C LEU A 170 -4.94 -5.72 -8.28
N MET A 171 -3.79 -5.63 -8.97
CA MET A 171 -3.44 -4.43 -9.74
C MET A 171 -4.43 -4.21 -10.90
N ARG A 172 -4.90 -5.28 -11.53
CA ARG A 172 -5.90 -5.20 -12.62
C ARG A 172 -7.29 -4.84 -12.11
N ALA A 173 -7.65 -5.28 -10.91
CA ALA A 173 -8.93 -4.93 -10.30
C ALA A 173 -8.92 -3.49 -9.72
N GLY A 174 -7.83 -3.09 -9.07
CA GLY A 174 -7.70 -1.77 -8.45
C GLY A 174 -7.37 -0.64 -9.44
N PHE A 175 -6.60 -0.92 -10.50
CA PHE A 175 -6.20 0.05 -11.51
C PHE A 175 -6.43 -0.50 -12.93
N PRO A 176 -7.70 -0.69 -13.35
CA PRO A 176 -8.03 -1.40 -14.59
C PRO A 176 -7.49 -0.71 -15.85
N MET A 177 -7.37 0.63 -15.83
CA MET A 177 -6.85 1.42 -16.95
C MET A 177 -5.34 1.65 -16.90
N ALA A 178 -4.69 1.38 -15.76
CA ALA A 178 -3.27 1.65 -15.60
C ALA A 178 -2.43 0.56 -16.29
N SER A 179 -1.50 0.97 -17.15
CA SER A 179 -0.48 0.03 -17.63
C SER A 179 0.59 -0.20 -16.56
N ILE A 180 1.25 -1.37 -16.64
CA ILE A 180 2.39 -1.72 -15.80
C ILE A 180 3.56 -1.91 -16.75
N GLU A 181 4.40 -0.89 -16.85
CA GLU A 181 5.57 -0.85 -17.71
C GLU A 181 6.80 -1.35 -16.94
N ARG A 182 7.64 -2.15 -17.60
CA ARG A 182 8.82 -2.77 -16.98
C ARG A 182 10.11 -2.16 -17.53
N ALA A 183 11.24 -2.80 -17.24
CA ALA A 183 12.55 -2.33 -17.68
C ALA A 183 12.71 -2.26 -19.21
N ASP A 184 11.89 -2.98 -19.98
CA ASP A 184 11.83 -2.89 -21.45
C ASP A 184 11.37 -1.50 -21.91
N PHE A 185 10.22 -1.04 -21.42
CA PHE A 185 9.75 0.34 -21.66
C PHE A 185 10.83 1.37 -21.28
N TRP A 186 11.47 1.21 -20.13
CA TRP A 186 12.53 2.12 -19.69
C TRP A 186 13.75 2.12 -20.63
N LYS A 187 14.17 0.94 -21.11
CA LYS A 187 15.26 0.80 -22.08
C LYS A 187 14.92 1.45 -23.41
N ASP A 188 13.67 1.37 -23.86
CA ASP A 188 13.22 2.01 -25.10
C ASP A 188 13.29 3.54 -24.98
N LEU A 189 12.89 4.12 -23.84
CA LEU A 189 13.06 5.56 -23.59
C LEU A 189 14.55 5.98 -23.65
N ILE A 190 15.45 5.17 -23.10
CA ILE A 190 16.90 5.41 -23.18
C ILE A 190 17.38 5.31 -24.63
N ALA A 191 16.98 4.26 -25.36
CA ALA A 191 17.42 4.00 -26.73
C ALA A 191 16.96 5.08 -27.72
N LEU A 192 15.79 5.67 -27.50
CA LEU A 192 15.31 6.82 -28.28
C LEU A 192 16.24 8.03 -28.17
N ASN A 193 17.02 8.12 -27.08
CA ASN A 193 17.99 9.19 -26.83
C ASN A 193 17.39 10.61 -26.97
N GLN A 194 16.11 10.73 -26.64
CA GLN A 194 15.37 11.99 -26.56
C GLN A 194 15.15 12.38 -25.09
N THR A 195 14.75 13.63 -24.88
CA THR A 195 14.23 14.06 -23.59
C THR A 195 12.74 13.74 -23.52
N PHE A 196 12.34 13.13 -22.40
CA PHE A 196 10.96 12.94 -22.03
C PHE A 196 10.62 13.84 -20.84
N VAL A 197 9.37 14.24 -20.74
CA VAL A 197 8.84 14.91 -19.55
C VAL A 197 7.58 14.22 -19.09
N PHE A 198 7.58 13.77 -17.85
CA PHE A 198 6.36 13.34 -17.18
C PHE A 198 5.58 14.59 -16.78
N GLU A 199 4.33 14.68 -17.25
CA GLU A 199 3.42 15.77 -16.86
C GLU A 199 3.28 15.79 -15.34
N ARG A 200 2.97 14.62 -14.76
CA ARG A 200 3.03 14.36 -13.33
C ARG A 200 3.58 12.97 -13.07
N ALA A 201 4.53 12.88 -12.15
CA ALA A 201 5.08 11.59 -11.72
C ALA A 201 5.36 11.57 -10.22
N MET A 202 5.14 10.41 -9.60
CA MET A 202 5.67 10.09 -8.27
C MET A 202 6.87 9.17 -8.41
N ILE A 203 7.97 9.49 -7.75
CA ILE A 203 9.05 8.53 -7.52
C ILE A 203 8.80 7.86 -6.17
N VAL A 204 8.76 6.53 -6.19
CA VAL A 204 8.71 5.68 -5.01
C VAL A 204 10.05 4.95 -4.89
N SER A 205 10.78 5.20 -3.79
CA SER A 205 12.07 4.60 -3.49
C SER A 205 12.13 4.15 -2.03
N ARG A 206 12.24 2.85 -1.79
CA ARG A 206 12.32 2.26 -0.45
C ARG A 206 13.56 2.74 0.31
N THR A 207 14.71 2.79 -0.34
CA THR A 207 15.94 3.25 0.32
C THR A 207 15.80 4.71 0.77
N ALA A 208 15.26 5.58 -0.09
CA ALA A 208 15.00 6.97 0.27
C ALA A 208 13.93 7.10 1.37
N ALA A 209 12.89 6.26 1.34
CA ALA A 209 11.85 6.25 2.37
C ALA A 209 12.42 5.94 3.76
N HIS A 210 13.35 4.99 3.83
CA HIS A 210 14.04 4.63 5.08
C HIS A 210 15.03 5.68 5.60
N GLN A 211 15.27 6.77 4.85
CA GLN A 211 16.00 7.93 5.37
C GLN A 211 15.13 8.80 6.29
N SER A 212 13.82 8.55 6.36
CA SER A 212 12.92 9.27 7.27
C SER A 212 13.28 8.93 8.73
N PRO A 213 13.30 9.93 9.65
CA PRO A 213 13.59 9.68 11.07
C PRO A 213 12.67 8.63 11.71
N ILE A 214 11.39 8.61 11.32
CA ILE A 214 10.39 7.66 11.85
C ILE A 214 10.57 6.24 11.31
N SER A 215 11.38 6.04 10.27
CA SER A 215 11.66 4.71 9.73
C SER A 215 12.43 3.83 10.70
N ASN A 216 13.12 4.40 11.68
CA ASN A 216 13.78 3.63 12.74
C ASN A 216 12.79 3.08 13.78
N GLU A 217 11.60 3.68 13.92
CA GLU A 217 10.58 3.24 14.88
C GLU A 217 9.85 1.99 14.37
N TRP A 218 9.42 2.01 13.10
CA TRP A 218 8.62 0.92 12.53
C TRP A 218 9.38 0.00 11.58
N LEU A 219 10.57 0.40 11.11
CA LEU A 219 11.39 -0.37 10.17
C LEU A 219 10.67 -0.71 8.84
N LYS A 220 9.72 0.12 8.42
CA LYS A 220 8.94 -0.02 7.16
C LYS A 220 9.10 1.20 6.27
N MET A 221 9.01 1.03 4.95
CA MET A 221 9.11 2.19 4.04
C MET A 221 7.89 3.11 4.16
N ILE A 222 6.69 2.56 4.38
CA ILE A 222 5.46 3.35 4.55
C ILE A 222 5.51 4.30 5.75
N SER A 223 6.40 4.04 6.71
CA SER A 223 6.58 4.87 7.91
C SER A 223 6.74 6.35 7.60
N SER A 224 7.45 6.69 6.51
CA SER A 224 7.69 8.07 6.10
C SER A 224 6.42 8.85 5.79
N THR A 225 5.31 8.16 5.49
CA THR A 225 4.02 8.75 5.10
C THR A 225 3.03 8.91 6.24
N MET A 226 3.34 8.43 7.45
CA MET A 226 2.36 8.32 8.53
C MET A 226 2.16 9.62 9.31
N ASN A 227 3.12 10.55 9.25
CA ASN A 227 2.97 11.89 9.83
C ASN A 227 2.24 12.86 8.90
N MET A 228 1.88 12.42 7.69
CA MET A 228 1.17 13.25 6.73
C MET A 228 -0.32 13.33 7.02
N THR A 229 -0.90 14.51 6.84
CA THR A 229 -2.35 14.69 6.76
C THR A 229 -2.83 14.16 5.41
N VAL A 230 -3.84 13.29 5.47
CA VAL A 230 -4.52 12.71 4.30
C VAL A 230 -6.03 12.78 4.52
N PRO A 231 -6.86 12.72 3.46
CA PRO A 231 -8.30 12.57 3.62
C PRO A 231 -8.65 11.34 4.48
N GLU A 232 -9.65 11.45 5.36
CA GLU A 232 -10.01 10.39 6.32
C GLU A 232 -10.30 9.03 5.67
N HIS A 233 -10.93 9.05 4.49
CA HIS A 233 -11.30 7.86 3.72
C HIS A 233 -10.47 7.71 2.43
N PHE A 234 -9.19 8.10 2.46
CA PHE A 234 -8.35 8.14 1.25
C PHE A 234 -8.23 6.79 0.51
N TRP A 235 -8.40 5.67 1.22
CA TRP A 235 -8.30 4.32 0.65
C TRP A 235 -9.62 3.80 0.07
N GLU A 236 -10.76 4.33 0.53
CA GLU A 236 -12.09 3.82 0.16
C GLU A 236 -12.33 3.79 -1.35
N PRO A 237 -11.99 4.81 -2.16
CA PRO A 237 -12.21 4.75 -3.60
C PRO A 237 -11.52 3.56 -4.27
N LEU A 238 -10.28 3.26 -3.86
CA LEU A 238 -9.53 2.12 -4.40
C LEU A 238 -10.09 0.79 -3.88
N ARG A 239 -10.49 0.72 -2.61
CA ARG A 239 -11.13 -0.46 -2.02
C ARG A 239 -12.43 -0.79 -2.76
N GLU A 240 -13.31 0.18 -2.92
CA GLU A 240 -14.61 0.01 -3.58
C GLU A 240 -14.45 -0.44 -5.02
N GLN A 241 -13.56 0.22 -5.78
CA GLN A 241 -13.24 -0.15 -7.16
C GLN A 241 -12.71 -1.58 -7.25
N LEU A 242 -11.71 -1.92 -6.43
CA LEU A 242 -11.09 -3.24 -6.46
C LEU A 242 -12.09 -4.34 -6.09
N VAL A 243 -12.85 -4.15 -5.01
CA VAL A 243 -13.83 -5.14 -4.54
C VAL A 243 -14.90 -5.33 -5.60
N THR A 244 -15.49 -4.24 -6.10
CA THR A 244 -16.54 -4.30 -7.14
C THR A 244 -16.05 -4.98 -8.41
N ASN A 245 -14.84 -4.65 -8.88
CA ASN A 245 -14.25 -5.27 -10.07
C ASN A 245 -13.90 -6.75 -9.88
N THR A 246 -13.69 -7.19 -8.63
CA THR A 246 -13.30 -8.58 -8.33
C THR A 246 -14.49 -9.51 -8.10
N ILE A 247 -15.52 -9.03 -7.41
CA ILE A 247 -16.66 -9.87 -6.96
C ILE A 247 -18.00 -9.44 -7.55
N GLY A 248 -18.06 -8.33 -8.29
CA GLY A 248 -19.25 -7.86 -9.00
C GLY A 248 -20.23 -7.05 -8.14
N TYR A 249 -19.92 -6.82 -6.86
CA TYR A 249 -20.71 -5.99 -5.95
C TYR A 249 -19.85 -5.43 -4.82
N LEU A 250 -20.36 -4.44 -4.10
CA LEU A 250 -19.71 -3.84 -2.94
C LEU A 250 -20.47 -4.21 -1.65
N PRO A 251 -19.87 -4.98 -0.72
CA PRO A 251 -20.43 -5.15 0.61
C PRO A 251 -20.48 -3.81 1.36
N VAL A 252 -21.66 -3.43 1.82
CA VAL A 252 -21.89 -2.22 2.64
C VAL A 252 -22.22 -2.66 4.07
N MET A 253 -21.47 -2.14 5.03
CA MET A 253 -21.69 -2.38 6.45
C MET A 253 -22.41 -1.19 7.11
N ASP A 254 -23.27 -1.48 8.08
CA ASP A 254 -23.82 -0.46 8.97
C ASP A 254 -22.88 -0.17 10.16
N ASN A 255 -23.28 0.74 11.05
CA ASN A 255 -22.51 1.07 12.26
C ASN A 255 -22.42 -0.11 13.26
N ALA A 256 -23.32 -1.09 13.14
CA ALA A 256 -23.27 -2.32 13.91
C ALA A 256 -22.28 -3.34 13.31
N GLY A 257 -21.65 -3.02 12.18
CA GLY A 257 -20.70 -3.88 11.49
C GLY A 257 -21.36 -5.01 10.71
N VAL A 258 -22.68 -4.96 10.50
CA VAL A 258 -23.44 -5.98 9.78
C VAL A 258 -23.46 -5.63 8.29
N VAL A 259 -23.24 -6.60 7.41
CA VAL A 259 -23.35 -6.40 5.96
C VAL A 259 -24.83 -6.30 5.57
N VAL A 260 -25.28 -5.10 5.20
CA VAL A 260 -26.69 -4.79 4.88
C VAL A 260 -27.00 -4.81 3.38
N SER A 261 -25.97 -4.76 2.53
CA SER A 261 -26.09 -5.00 1.08
C SER A 261 -26.30 -6.47 0.76
N TYR A 262 -26.87 -6.81 -0.40
CA TYR A 262 -26.95 -8.21 -0.84
C TYR A 262 -25.58 -8.75 -1.30
N PRO A 263 -25.22 -10.00 -0.95
CA PRO A 263 -25.91 -10.89 -0.01
C PRO A 263 -25.79 -10.39 1.43
N LYS A 264 -26.91 -10.35 2.17
CA LYS A 264 -26.96 -9.79 3.53
C LYS A 264 -26.38 -10.78 4.54
N SER A 265 -25.79 -10.25 5.61
CA SER A 265 -25.46 -11.01 6.81
C SER A 265 -26.48 -10.73 7.91
N SER A 266 -26.71 -11.72 8.77
CA SER A 266 -27.57 -11.68 9.95
C SER A 266 -26.90 -11.07 11.18
N ALA A 267 -25.57 -11.14 11.23
CA ALA A 267 -24.72 -10.60 12.28
C ALA A 267 -23.38 -10.08 11.69
N PRO A 268 -22.56 -9.36 12.45
CA PRO A 268 -21.19 -9.02 12.04
C PRO A 268 -20.40 -10.29 11.68
N VAL A 269 -19.53 -10.20 10.66
CA VAL A 269 -18.76 -11.36 10.19
C VAL A 269 -17.38 -11.36 10.85
N VAL A 270 -17.06 -12.44 11.55
CA VAL A 270 -15.73 -12.69 12.13
C VAL A 270 -15.02 -13.72 11.26
N THR A 271 -13.94 -13.30 10.60
CA THR A 271 -13.13 -14.20 9.77
C THR A 271 -11.85 -14.59 10.50
N TYR A 272 -11.70 -15.89 10.77
CA TYR A 272 -10.43 -16.46 11.22
C TYR A 272 -9.63 -16.97 10.02
N VAL A 273 -8.51 -16.32 9.73
CA VAL A 273 -7.56 -16.74 8.70
C VAL A 273 -6.69 -17.88 9.24
N SER A 274 -7.11 -19.11 8.99
CA SER A 274 -6.38 -20.31 9.36
C SER A 274 -5.10 -20.44 8.55
N ARG A 275 -4.01 -20.78 9.24
CA ARG A 275 -2.69 -21.02 8.64
C ARG A 275 -2.15 -22.40 8.91
N GLN A 276 -2.99 -23.34 9.39
CA GLN A 276 -2.54 -24.68 9.79
C GLN A 276 -1.89 -25.49 8.66
N ARG A 277 -2.13 -25.14 7.39
CA ARG A 277 -1.49 -25.78 6.22
C ARG A 277 -0.16 -25.13 5.82
N THR A 278 0.33 -24.15 6.58
CA THR A 278 1.56 -23.41 6.29
C THR A 278 2.60 -23.57 7.41
N GLY A 279 3.82 -23.09 7.17
CA GLY A 279 4.92 -23.21 8.14
C GLY A 279 4.76 -22.36 9.41
N ARG A 280 4.11 -21.19 9.30
CA ARG A 280 3.86 -20.30 10.44
C ARG A 280 2.41 -20.45 10.89
N ARG A 281 2.20 -21.13 12.01
CA ARG A 281 0.87 -21.61 12.43
C ARG A 281 0.77 -21.78 13.95
N LEU A 282 -0.47 -21.98 14.42
CA LEU A 282 -0.74 -22.29 15.82
C LEU A 282 -0.34 -23.72 16.14
N THR A 283 -0.24 -24.06 17.43
CA THR A 283 -0.31 -25.47 17.85
C THR A 283 -1.68 -26.04 17.45
N ASP A 284 -1.78 -27.37 17.27
CA ASP A 284 -3.05 -27.98 16.87
C ASP A 284 -4.11 -27.86 17.99
N GLU A 285 -3.70 -27.98 19.26
CA GLU A 285 -4.57 -27.80 20.42
C GLU A 285 -5.13 -26.36 20.50
N ASP A 286 -4.26 -25.36 20.38
CA ASP A 286 -4.68 -23.96 20.43
C ASP A 286 -5.51 -23.56 19.21
N HIS A 287 -5.26 -24.18 18.05
CA HIS A 287 -6.08 -23.99 16.86
C HIS A 287 -7.53 -24.47 17.08
N GLU A 288 -7.70 -25.69 17.58
CA GLU A 288 -9.02 -26.24 17.87
C GLU A 288 -9.70 -25.47 19.00
N GLY A 289 -8.96 -25.08 20.04
CA GLY A 289 -9.45 -24.24 21.14
C GLY A 289 -9.93 -22.86 20.67
N LEU A 290 -9.22 -22.24 19.73
CA LEU A 290 -9.64 -20.97 19.11
C LEU A 290 -10.92 -21.16 18.27
N ILE A 291 -10.99 -22.21 17.45
CA ILE A 291 -12.20 -22.50 16.66
C ILE A 291 -13.40 -22.74 17.59
N ALA A 292 -13.24 -23.50 18.66
CA ALA A 292 -14.30 -23.76 19.63
C ALA A 292 -14.81 -22.46 20.24
N ALA A 293 -13.92 -21.61 20.77
CA ALA A 293 -14.30 -20.35 21.39
C ALA A 293 -15.00 -19.38 20.41
N LEU A 294 -14.57 -19.33 19.15
CA LEU A 294 -15.24 -18.49 18.14
C LEU A 294 -16.60 -19.07 17.70
N ARG A 295 -16.75 -20.39 17.66
CA ARG A 295 -18.03 -21.06 17.36
C ARG A 295 -19.06 -20.85 18.48
N GLU A 296 -18.62 -20.71 19.73
CA GLU A 296 -19.51 -20.35 20.84
C GLU A 296 -20.15 -18.96 20.60
N LEU A 297 -19.37 -17.98 20.13
CA LEU A 297 -19.91 -16.67 19.76
C LEU A 297 -20.95 -16.74 18.63
N GLU A 298 -20.69 -17.59 17.63
CA GLU A 298 -21.64 -17.83 16.54
C GLU A 298 -22.93 -18.50 17.03
N ALA A 299 -22.82 -19.50 17.91
CA ALA A 299 -23.97 -20.18 18.51
C ALA A 299 -24.83 -19.24 19.37
N GLU A 300 -24.22 -18.23 20.00
CA GLU A 300 -24.92 -17.15 20.72
C GLU A 300 -25.54 -16.09 19.80
N GLY A 301 -25.30 -16.15 18.49
CA GLY A 301 -25.79 -15.18 17.52
C GLY A 301 -25.04 -13.84 17.54
N ILE A 302 -23.85 -13.78 18.13
CA ILE A 302 -23.04 -12.55 18.25
C ILE A 302 -22.39 -12.20 16.91
N CYS A 303 -21.98 -13.21 16.14
CA CYS A 303 -21.33 -13.05 14.84
C CYS A 303 -21.60 -14.25 13.93
N GLU A 304 -21.37 -14.05 12.63
CA GLU A 304 -21.18 -15.14 11.67
C GLU A 304 -19.69 -15.51 11.64
N LEU A 305 -19.34 -16.78 11.82
CA LEU A 305 -17.94 -17.21 11.82
C LEU A 305 -17.53 -17.74 10.45
N LYS A 306 -16.44 -17.20 9.91
CA LYS A 306 -15.77 -17.72 8.71
C LYS A 306 -14.37 -18.22 9.04
N VAL A 307 -14.17 -19.53 9.09
CA VAL A 307 -12.83 -20.12 9.16
C VAL A 307 -12.28 -20.28 7.74
N ALA A 308 -11.31 -19.46 7.37
CA ALA A 308 -10.78 -19.37 6.01
C ALA A 308 -9.33 -19.85 5.94
N ALA A 309 -9.08 -20.93 5.20
CA ALA A 309 -7.75 -21.27 4.69
C ALA A 309 -7.59 -20.60 3.32
N MET A 310 -6.96 -19.42 3.25
CA MET A 310 -6.97 -18.58 2.06
C MET A 310 -6.42 -19.28 0.82
N GLU A 311 -5.43 -20.15 0.98
CA GLU A 311 -4.81 -20.94 -0.09
C GLU A 311 -5.74 -21.99 -0.73
N THR A 312 -6.90 -22.28 -0.12
CA THR A 312 -7.91 -23.19 -0.69
C THR A 312 -9.04 -22.43 -1.39
N LEU A 313 -9.08 -21.10 -1.27
CA LEU A 313 -10.09 -20.24 -1.87
C LEU A 313 -9.63 -19.72 -3.23
N THR A 314 -10.57 -19.59 -4.16
CA THR A 314 -10.33 -18.81 -5.39
C THR A 314 -10.03 -17.35 -5.05
N PHE A 315 -9.38 -16.62 -5.95
CA PHE A 315 -9.05 -15.21 -5.75
C PHE A 315 -10.29 -14.37 -5.38
N SER A 316 -11.39 -14.49 -6.12
CA SER A 316 -12.62 -13.74 -5.81
C SER A 316 -13.22 -14.15 -4.46
N GLN A 317 -13.13 -15.42 -4.06
CA GLN A 317 -13.58 -15.86 -2.72
C GLN A 317 -12.69 -15.33 -1.59
N GLN A 318 -11.38 -15.15 -1.83
CA GLN A 318 -10.49 -14.51 -0.85
C GLN A 318 -10.92 -13.06 -0.62
N ILE A 319 -11.16 -12.30 -1.70
CA ILE A 319 -11.59 -10.90 -1.63
C ILE A 319 -12.99 -10.79 -1.06
N GLU A 320 -13.95 -11.62 -1.47
CA GLU A 320 -15.31 -11.61 -0.90
C GLU A 320 -15.29 -11.92 0.60
N THR A 321 -14.50 -12.90 1.03
CA THR A 321 -14.35 -13.24 2.46
C THR A 321 -13.95 -12.02 3.28
N VAL A 322 -12.90 -11.29 2.87
CA VAL A 322 -12.42 -10.14 3.64
C VAL A 322 -13.25 -8.88 3.45
N ALA A 323 -13.80 -8.63 2.26
CA ALA A 323 -14.64 -7.48 1.99
C ALA A 323 -15.97 -7.51 2.76
N ARG A 324 -16.37 -8.69 3.25
CA ARG A 324 -17.53 -8.88 4.12
C ARG A 324 -17.18 -8.93 5.61
N SER A 325 -15.91 -8.96 5.97
CA SER A 325 -15.46 -9.17 7.35
C SER A 325 -15.54 -7.88 8.16
N THR A 326 -16.18 -7.96 9.33
CA THR A 326 -16.12 -6.92 10.36
C THR A 326 -14.83 -7.07 11.16
N ILE A 327 -14.53 -8.29 11.62
CA ILE A 327 -13.32 -8.58 12.39
C ILE A 327 -12.52 -9.67 11.67
N MET A 328 -11.22 -9.47 11.53
CA MET A 328 -10.32 -10.50 11.04
C MET A 328 -9.35 -10.94 12.15
N VAL A 329 -9.25 -12.25 12.34
CA VAL A 329 -8.37 -12.89 13.33
C VAL A 329 -7.33 -13.71 12.58
N GLY A 330 -6.06 -13.67 12.98
CA GLY A 330 -5.08 -14.56 12.39
C GLY A 330 -3.69 -14.44 12.98
N VAL A 331 -2.87 -15.45 12.72
CA VAL A 331 -1.45 -15.44 13.08
C VAL A 331 -0.70 -14.39 12.25
N HIS A 332 0.15 -13.60 12.91
CA HIS A 332 1.05 -12.61 12.30
C HIS A 332 1.64 -13.13 10.97
N GLY A 333 1.43 -12.41 9.87
CA GLY A 333 2.00 -12.75 8.56
C GLY A 333 1.07 -12.46 7.38
N ASN A 334 1.58 -12.72 6.17
CA ASN A 334 1.09 -12.10 4.92
C ASN A 334 -0.41 -12.23 4.66
N GLY A 335 -1.07 -13.27 5.18
CA GLY A 335 -2.52 -13.43 5.06
C GLY A 335 -3.30 -12.21 5.58
N LEU A 336 -2.81 -11.57 6.66
CA LEU A 336 -3.42 -10.38 7.24
C LEU A 336 -3.25 -9.12 6.39
N THR A 337 -2.48 -9.15 5.29
CA THR A 337 -2.43 -8.04 4.31
C THR A 337 -3.80 -7.81 3.68
N HIS A 338 -4.62 -8.86 3.54
CA HIS A 338 -5.98 -8.75 2.99
C HIS A 338 -6.91 -7.81 3.78
N GLN A 339 -6.53 -7.41 5.01
CA GLN A 339 -7.32 -6.43 5.78
C GLN A 339 -7.53 -5.10 5.06
N ILE A 340 -6.67 -4.76 4.10
CA ILE A 340 -6.81 -3.53 3.31
C ILE A 340 -8.05 -3.53 2.42
N TRP A 341 -8.70 -4.69 2.26
CA TRP A 341 -9.96 -4.85 1.53
C TRP A 341 -11.17 -4.98 2.44
N MET A 342 -10.97 -5.07 3.76
CA MET A 342 -12.06 -5.03 4.74
C MET A 342 -12.64 -3.61 4.81
N PRO A 343 -13.96 -3.45 4.92
CA PRO A 343 -14.55 -2.13 5.06
C PRO A 343 -14.34 -1.57 6.48
N PRO A 344 -14.14 -0.25 6.62
CA PRO A 344 -14.08 0.40 7.92
C PRO A 344 -15.47 0.44 8.58
N SER A 345 -15.48 0.37 9.90
CA SER A 345 -16.65 0.65 10.74
C SER A 345 -16.17 0.92 12.17
N PRO A 346 -17.01 1.51 13.03
CA PRO A 346 -16.69 1.67 14.45
C PRO A 346 -16.36 0.35 15.17
N ARG A 347 -16.74 -0.80 14.59
CA ARG A 347 -16.51 -2.16 15.10
C ARG A 347 -15.41 -2.91 14.35
N SER A 348 -14.94 -2.40 13.20
CA SER A 348 -13.94 -3.10 12.40
C SER A 348 -12.63 -3.27 13.15
N ALA A 349 -12.07 -4.48 13.14
CA ALA A 349 -10.87 -4.79 13.89
C ALA A 349 -10.03 -5.91 13.28
N VAL A 350 -8.74 -5.92 13.62
CA VAL A 350 -7.81 -7.00 13.32
C VAL A 350 -7.18 -7.50 14.62
N LEU A 351 -7.36 -8.78 14.91
CA LEU A 351 -6.75 -9.48 16.04
C LEU A 351 -5.58 -10.31 15.50
N GLU A 352 -4.38 -9.81 15.75
CA GLU A 352 -3.14 -10.39 15.28
C GLU A 352 -2.47 -11.22 16.37
N ILE A 353 -2.34 -12.52 16.14
CA ILE A 353 -1.75 -13.46 17.08
C ILE A 353 -0.24 -13.55 16.83
N PHE A 354 0.53 -13.18 17.84
CA PHE A 354 1.99 -13.28 17.82
C PHE A 354 2.47 -14.42 18.73
N TYR A 355 3.67 -14.92 18.45
CA TYR A 355 4.40 -15.66 19.47
C TYR A 355 4.67 -14.71 20.66
N PRO A 356 4.42 -15.13 21.93
CA PRO A 356 4.55 -14.24 23.07
C PRO A 356 5.88 -13.49 23.13
N LYS A 357 5.80 -12.21 23.54
CA LYS A 357 6.89 -11.21 23.52
C LYS A 357 7.28 -10.69 22.14
N GLY A 358 6.87 -11.34 21.05
CA GLY A 358 7.12 -10.86 19.70
C GLY A 358 6.15 -9.76 19.28
N TYR A 359 6.64 -8.71 18.62
CA TYR A 359 5.85 -7.61 18.09
C TYR A 359 6.53 -7.00 16.86
N LEU A 360 5.78 -6.95 15.75
CA LEU A 360 6.14 -6.20 14.54
C LEU A 360 4.96 -5.33 14.11
N HIS A 361 5.28 -4.19 13.51
CA HIS A 361 4.29 -3.17 13.13
C HIS A 361 3.54 -3.45 11.83
N ASP A 362 3.93 -4.51 11.11
CA ASP A 362 3.50 -4.80 9.75
C ASP A 362 1.98 -4.60 9.56
N TYR A 363 1.17 -5.33 10.32
CA TYR A 363 -0.27 -5.36 10.14
C TYR A 363 -1.02 -4.35 11.02
N GLU A 364 -0.39 -3.85 12.09
CA GLU A 364 -0.92 -2.70 12.84
C GLU A 364 -0.97 -1.44 11.97
N ILE A 365 0.09 -1.17 11.19
CA ILE A 365 0.15 -0.02 10.29
C ILE A 365 -0.97 -0.10 9.25
N LEU A 366 -1.24 -1.28 8.69
CA LEU A 366 -2.35 -1.47 7.76
C LEU A 366 -3.68 -1.20 8.46
N ALA A 367 -3.91 -1.80 9.63
CA ALA A 367 -5.15 -1.63 10.38
C ALA A 367 -5.47 -0.16 10.61
N ARG A 368 -4.48 0.61 11.09
CA ARG A 368 -4.63 2.06 11.34
C ARG A 368 -4.98 2.85 10.09
N ASN A 369 -4.35 2.54 8.96
CA ASN A 369 -4.64 3.20 7.69
C ASN A 369 -6.05 2.91 7.18
N MET A 370 -6.58 1.73 7.49
CA MET A 370 -7.91 1.30 7.06
C MET A 370 -9.01 1.66 8.07
N GLY A 371 -8.69 2.36 9.17
CA GLY A 371 -9.67 2.66 10.23
C GLY A 371 -10.04 1.47 11.11
N HIS A 372 -9.26 0.38 11.07
CA HIS A 372 -9.49 -0.80 11.90
C HIS A 372 -8.82 -0.66 13.27
N LYS A 373 -9.48 -1.16 14.31
CA LYS A 373 -8.83 -1.32 15.61
C LYS A 373 -7.90 -2.54 15.57
N HIS A 374 -6.63 -2.34 15.89
CA HIS A 374 -5.66 -3.44 16.00
C HIS A 374 -5.56 -3.95 17.43
N TYR A 375 -5.51 -5.27 17.59
CA TYR A 375 -5.20 -5.95 18.82
C TYR A 375 -4.07 -6.95 18.55
N ALA A 376 -2.96 -6.81 19.27
CA ALA A 376 -1.95 -7.86 19.34
C ALA A 376 -2.32 -8.85 20.44
N VAL A 377 -2.26 -10.14 20.14
CA VAL A 377 -2.57 -11.23 21.08
C VAL A 377 -1.29 -12.00 21.39
N TRP A 378 -0.96 -12.08 22.68
CA TRP A 378 0.10 -12.92 23.23
C TRP A 378 -0.52 -13.97 24.12
N ASN A 379 -0.78 -15.15 23.55
CA ASN A 379 -1.44 -16.26 24.21
C ASN A 379 -2.79 -15.87 24.84
N ASP A 380 -2.80 -15.58 26.14
CA ASP A 380 -3.93 -15.24 27.00
C ASP A 380 -4.03 -13.74 27.31
N THR A 381 -3.10 -12.93 26.81
CA THR A 381 -3.06 -11.48 27.00
C THR A 381 -3.18 -10.72 25.68
N THR A 382 -3.64 -9.48 25.76
CA THR A 382 -3.86 -8.63 24.58
C THR A 382 -3.30 -7.24 24.78
N MET A 383 -2.82 -6.63 23.70
CA MET A 383 -2.32 -5.27 23.67
C MET A 383 -3.00 -4.51 22.54
N THR A 384 -3.44 -3.29 22.81
CA THR A 384 -3.95 -2.38 21.79
C THR A 384 -3.54 -0.96 22.15
N TYR A 385 -3.36 -0.12 21.14
CA TYR A 385 -2.92 1.25 21.33
C TYR A 385 -3.96 2.23 20.77
N PRO A 386 -4.14 3.41 21.39
CA PRO A 386 -4.95 4.49 20.83
C PRO A 386 -4.26 5.14 19.61
N PRO A 387 -4.96 6.00 18.87
CA PRO A 387 -4.34 6.88 17.88
C PRO A 387 -3.14 7.64 18.48
N GLY A 388 -2.04 7.73 17.74
CA GLY A 388 -0.82 8.43 18.19
C GLY A 388 0.06 7.66 19.18
N GLN A 389 -0.30 6.46 19.59
CA GLN A 389 0.54 5.57 20.40
C GLN A 389 0.72 4.23 19.70
N TRP A 390 1.84 3.54 19.91
CA TRP A 390 2.16 2.23 19.33
C TRP A 390 3.18 1.50 20.20
N PHE A 391 3.45 0.24 19.88
CA PHE A 391 4.52 -0.53 20.53
C PHE A 391 5.89 0.10 20.25
N LYS A 392 6.72 0.31 21.28
CA LYS A 392 8.03 0.97 21.09
C LYS A 392 9.05 -0.01 20.50
N GLY A 393 9.60 0.34 19.33
CA GLY A 393 10.59 -0.48 18.62
C GLY A 393 9.99 -1.76 18.03
N VAL A 394 10.82 -2.78 17.86
CA VAL A 394 10.41 -4.12 17.40
C VAL A 394 10.98 -5.18 18.32
N GLU A 395 10.24 -6.25 18.54
CA GLU A 395 10.71 -7.37 19.37
C GLU A 395 10.42 -8.67 18.63
N PHE A 396 11.42 -9.54 18.49
CA PHE A 396 11.21 -10.83 17.85
C PHE A 396 11.02 -11.93 18.88
N GLY A 397 11.26 -11.66 20.16
CA GLY A 397 11.25 -12.66 21.22
C GLY A 397 12.17 -13.82 20.86
N ASP A 398 11.68 -15.04 20.99
CA ASP A 398 12.36 -16.22 20.46
C ASP A 398 12.25 -16.24 18.92
N ARG A 399 13.32 -15.77 18.24
CA ARG A 399 13.40 -15.70 16.78
C ARG A 399 13.12 -17.03 16.08
N SER A 400 13.44 -18.17 16.72
CA SER A 400 13.18 -19.49 16.14
C SER A 400 11.69 -19.84 16.12
N LYS A 401 10.90 -19.20 17.00
CA LYS A 401 9.46 -19.48 17.19
C LYS A 401 8.56 -18.38 16.66
N PHE A 402 9.06 -17.14 16.53
CA PHE A 402 8.29 -16.00 16.02
C PHE A 402 7.66 -16.27 14.65
N HIS A 403 8.38 -16.99 13.78
CA HIS A 403 7.89 -17.46 12.48
C HIS A 403 7.66 -18.98 12.45
N GLY A 404 7.55 -19.62 13.61
CA GLY A 404 7.48 -21.07 13.76
C GLY A 404 6.07 -21.64 13.66
N SER A 405 5.98 -22.96 13.85
CA SER A 405 4.76 -23.77 13.69
C SER A 405 4.04 -24.09 15.00
N SER A 406 4.34 -23.35 16.08
CA SER A 406 3.85 -23.64 17.44
C SER A 406 3.58 -22.34 18.19
N ILE A 407 2.83 -21.45 17.55
CA ILE A 407 2.44 -20.17 18.15
C ILE A 407 1.25 -20.42 19.08
N PRO A 408 1.36 -20.10 20.39
CA PRO A 408 0.28 -20.38 21.32
C PRO A 408 -0.81 -19.31 21.27
N VAL A 409 -2.05 -19.71 21.51
CA VAL A 409 -3.18 -18.80 21.71
C VAL A 409 -4.22 -19.39 22.65
N TYR A 410 -4.71 -18.60 23.58
CA TYR A 410 -5.84 -18.98 24.40
C TYR A 410 -7.14 -18.48 23.75
N GLY A 411 -7.87 -19.38 23.10
CA GLY A 411 -9.11 -19.10 22.36
C GLY A 411 -10.10 -18.19 23.09
N PRO A 412 -10.42 -18.42 24.38
CA PRO A 412 -11.33 -17.58 25.15
C PRO A 412 -10.90 -16.11 25.25
N THR A 413 -9.61 -15.80 25.31
CA THR A 413 -9.12 -14.40 25.29
C THR A 413 -9.49 -13.73 23.97
N VAL A 414 -9.31 -14.42 22.84
CA VAL A 414 -9.65 -13.89 21.51
C VAL A 414 -11.16 -13.68 21.39
N ALA A 415 -11.97 -14.66 21.81
CA ALA A 415 -13.42 -14.57 21.80
C ALA A 415 -13.95 -13.43 22.66
N GLN A 416 -13.33 -13.18 23.83
CA GLN A 416 -13.68 -12.06 24.69
C GLN A 416 -13.45 -10.71 23.99
N VAL A 417 -12.29 -10.52 23.33
CA VAL A 417 -12.03 -9.29 22.57
C VAL A 417 -13.02 -9.09 21.43
N VAL A 418 -13.35 -10.16 20.70
CA VAL A 418 -14.37 -10.12 19.63
C VAL A 418 -15.72 -9.66 20.21
N ARG A 419 -16.18 -10.27 21.30
CA ARG A 419 -17.44 -9.92 21.97
C ARG A 419 -17.45 -8.46 22.40
N GLU A 420 -16.39 -8.00 23.09
CA GLU A 420 -16.27 -6.62 23.56
C GLU A 420 -16.29 -5.63 22.41
N ARG A 421 -15.54 -5.91 21.34
CA ARG A 421 -15.44 -5.04 20.16
C ARG A 421 -16.78 -4.91 19.44
N LEU A 422 -17.53 -6.00 19.29
CA LEU A 422 -18.85 -6.00 18.67
C LEU A 422 -19.94 -5.42 19.57
N ALA A 423 -19.78 -5.49 20.89
CA ALA A 423 -20.72 -4.94 21.87
C ALA A 423 -20.54 -3.43 22.13
N MET A 424 -19.53 -2.78 21.52
CA MET A 424 -19.30 -1.35 21.72
C MET A 424 -20.53 -0.53 21.30
N ASN A 425 -20.98 0.34 22.21
CA ASN A 425 -21.93 1.39 21.91
C ASN A 425 -21.21 2.44 21.06
N VAL A 426 -21.67 2.60 19.83
CA VAL A 426 -21.20 3.66 18.94
C VAL A 426 -22.04 4.90 19.24
N PRO A 427 -21.43 6.07 19.52
CA PRO A 427 -22.15 7.33 19.70
C PRO A 427 -23.01 7.73 18.51
#